data_AF-A0A4Y7PTW8-F1
#
_entry.id   AF-A0A4Y7PTW8-F1
#
_cell.length_a   1.000
_cell.length_b   1.000
_cell.length_c   1.000
_cell.angle_alpha   90.00
_cell.angle_beta   90.00
_cell.angle_gamma   90.00
#
_symmetry.space_group_name_H-M   'P 1'
#
loop_
_entity.id
_entity.type
_entity.pdbx_description
1 polymer ?
#
loop_
_entity_poly.entity_id
_entity_poly.type
_entity_poly.pdbx_seq_one_letter_code
_entity_poly.pdbx_strand_id
1 'polypeptide(L)'
;MLTRFSKSFLATILFLVLVGSLFILNAPSKSYLDPASGNVFGEGGVEGELMLRGRPVRKPPSGPVAAVAAAQAAAKAGEGGGEEEMKKIEGVEGGVIMSKLGNETAKAALGQATWKLMHTMTLRYPESPTQDERDALKSYFYLQARLYPCGECAAEFQALLKKFPPQTSSRRSAALWLCHLHNQVNERLHKPMFDCAHLDETYDCGCGDAPIGGTTPNQNANSRTEMRSIDGGSEDPMDLEDERNKDDVTGVGMIKGG
;
A
#
# COMPACT_ATOMS: atom_id res chain seq x y z
N MET A 1 40.07 39.20 27.60
CA MET A 1 41.04 38.16 27.20
C MET A 1 40.38 36.80 27.40
N LEU A 2 40.09 36.04 26.34
CA LEU A 2 39.52 34.69 26.52
C LEU A 2 40.54 33.79 27.22
N THR A 3 40.08 33.03 28.22
CA THR A 3 40.89 32.07 28.96
C THR A 3 41.43 31.00 28.00
N ARG A 4 42.60 30.44 28.33
CA ARG A 4 43.23 29.40 27.50
C ARG A 4 42.30 28.20 27.30
N PHE A 5 41.45 27.91 28.29
CA PHE A 5 40.44 26.86 28.24
C PHE A 5 39.35 27.14 27.19
N SER A 6 38.77 28.35 27.16
CA SER A 6 37.74 28.70 26.18
C SER A 6 38.25 28.69 24.74
N LYS A 7 39.54 29.00 24.53
CA LYS A 7 40.15 28.91 23.19
C LYS A 7 40.29 27.47 22.73
N SER A 8 40.73 26.56 23.61
CA SER A 8 40.83 25.13 23.29
C SER A 8 39.46 24.50 23.02
N PHE A 9 38.45 24.84 23.83
CA PHE A 9 37.10 24.32 23.67
C PHE A 9 36.42 24.78 22.37
N LEU A 10 36.62 26.04 21.97
CA LEU A 10 36.10 26.53 20.68
C LEU A 10 36.83 25.90 19.49
N ALA A 11 38.14 25.63 19.61
CA ALA A 11 38.90 24.97 18.56
C ALA A 11 38.45 23.51 18.35
N THR A 12 38.15 22.77 19.42
CA THR A 12 37.65 21.39 19.31
C THR A 12 36.24 21.34 18.72
N ILE A 13 35.34 22.25 19.10
CA ILE A 13 34.01 22.35 18.48
C ILE A 13 34.13 22.64 16.98
N LEU A 14 34.96 23.62 16.60
CA LEU A 14 35.14 23.96 15.19
C LEU A 14 35.68 22.76 14.39
N PHE A 15 36.63 22.01 14.96
CA PHE A 15 37.15 20.81 14.33
C PHE A 15 36.07 19.73 14.13
N LEU A 16 35.26 19.46 15.16
CA LEU A 16 34.17 18.48 15.07
C LEU A 16 33.09 18.90 14.05
N VAL A 17 32.78 20.21 13.98
CA VAL A 17 31.85 20.74 12.97
C VAL A 17 32.42 20.60 11.56
N LEU A 18 33.71 20.87 11.36
CA LEU A 18 34.37 20.71 10.07
C LEU A 18 34.40 19.24 9.62
N VAL A 19 34.76 18.31 10.52
CA VAL A 19 34.76 16.88 10.22
C VAL A 19 33.33 16.37 9.95
N GLY A 20 32.35 16.75 10.75
CA GLY A 20 30.94 16.38 10.52
C GLY A 20 30.40 16.91 9.19
N SER A 21 30.78 18.12 8.80
CA SER A 21 30.39 18.71 7.51
C SER A 21 30.98 17.94 6.32
N LEU A 22 32.20 17.43 6.44
CA LEU A 22 32.82 16.61 5.39
C LEU A 22 32.09 15.28 5.17
N PHE A 23 31.54 14.66 6.23
CA PHE A 23 30.75 13.44 6.11
C PHE A 23 29.36 13.67 5.49
N ILE A 24 28.74 14.82 5.77
CA ILE A 24 27.43 15.19 5.20
C ILE A 24 27.58 15.57 3.71
N LEU A 25 28.65 16.30 3.37
CA LEU A 25 28.91 16.73 1.99
C LEU A 25 29.45 15.61 1.08
N ASN A 26 30.03 14.55 1.65
CA ASN A 26 30.54 13.40 0.91
C ASN A 26 29.87 12.09 1.34
N ALA A 27 28.56 12.12 1.60
CA ALA A 27 27.81 10.87 1.76
C ALA A 27 27.96 10.06 0.46
N PRO A 28 28.43 8.80 0.50
CA PRO A 28 28.52 7.97 -0.68
C PRO A 28 27.11 7.78 -1.23
N SER A 29 26.85 8.33 -2.42
CA SER A 29 25.57 8.10 -3.10
C SER A 29 25.44 6.61 -3.35
N LYS A 30 24.40 5.99 -2.77
CA LYS A 30 24.02 4.62 -3.11
C LYS A 30 23.49 4.67 -4.54
N SER A 31 24.39 4.43 -5.48
CA SER A 31 24.07 4.24 -6.88
C SER A 31 24.22 2.76 -7.21
N TYR A 32 23.24 2.21 -7.92
CA TYR A 32 23.31 0.85 -8.43
C TYR A 32 23.32 0.89 -9.96
N LEU A 33 24.18 0.06 -10.55
CA LEU A 33 24.34 -0.11 -11.99
C LEU A 33 23.51 -1.31 -12.43
N ASP A 34 22.54 -1.09 -13.33
CA ASP A 34 21.84 -2.19 -13.99
C ASP A 34 22.74 -2.84 -15.06
N PRO A 35 23.11 -4.13 -14.94
CA PRO A 35 23.96 -4.81 -15.91
C PRO A 35 23.29 -4.98 -17.29
N ALA A 36 21.97 -4.97 -17.37
CA ALA A 36 21.24 -5.22 -18.61
C ALA A 36 21.11 -3.95 -19.47
N SER A 37 20.81 -2.80 -18.85
CA SER A 37 20.68 -1.52 -19.55
C SER A 37 21.94 -0.65 -19.50
N GLY A 38 22.86 -0.90 -18.56
CA GLY A 38 24.04 -0.06 -18.32
C GLY A 38 23.73 1.26 -17.60
N ASN A 39 22.48 1.46 -17.15
CA ASN A 39 22.06 2.70 -16.50
C ASN A 39 22.44 2.73 -15.01
N VAL A 40 22.78 3.92 -14.54
CA VAL A 40 23.10 4.20 -13.12
C VAL A 40 21.87 4.81 -12.46
N PHE A 41 21.31 4.14 -11.47
CA PHE A 41 20.18 4.64 -10.69
C PHE A 41 20.66 5.14 -9.32
N GLY A 42 20.36 6.39 -9.00
CA GLY A 42 20.63 7.00 -7.68
C GLY A 42 19.44 6.91 -6.70
N GLU A 43 19.53 7.62 -5.57
CA GLU A 43 18.53 7.61 -4.47
C GLU A 43 17.09 8.04 -4.87
N GLY A 44 16.87 8.50 -6.11
CA GLY A 44 15.55 8.87 -6.62
C GLY A 44 14.73 7.73 -7.26
N GLY A 45 15.29 6.52 -7.36
CA GLY A 45 14.62 5.40 -8.03
C GLY A 45 14.31 5.64 -9.51
N VAL A 46 13.54 4.75 -10.12
CA VAL A 46 13.16 4.78 -11.55
C VAL A 46 12.12 5.87 -11.91
N GLU A 47 11.72 6.69 -10.93
CA GLU A 47 10.61 7.63 -11.09
C GLU A 47 10.99 8.90 -11.86
N GLY A 48 12.29 9.18 -12.01
CA GLY A 48 12.78 10.36 -12.73
C GLY A 48 12.63 10.27 -14.25
N GLU A 49 12.41 9.07 -14.80
CA GLU A 49 12.47 8.82 -16.23
C GLU A 49 11.25 8.06 -16.78
N LEU A 50 10.11 8.19 -16.12
CA LEU A 50 8.81 7.79 -16.71
C LEU A 50 8.34 8.83 -17.74
N MET A 51 9.04 8.86 -18.87
CA MET A 51 8.54 9.42 -20.12
C MET A 51 7.44 8.49 -20.66
N LEU A 52 6.22 8.57 -20.12
CA LEU A 52 5.06 7.96 -20.75
C LEU A 52 4.81 8.64 -22.11
N ARG A 53 5.28 8.00 -23.19
CA ARG A 53 5.01 8.37 -24.60
C ARG A 53 5.40 9.80 -24.98
N GLY A 54 6.59 10.26 -24.61
CA GLY A 54 7.19 11.49 -25.17
C GLY A 54 6.43 12.78 -24.88
N ARG A 55 5.65 12.85 -23.80
CA ARG A 55 5.03 14.09 -23.32
C ARG A 55 5.50 14.39 -21.90
N PRO A 56 5.85 15.65 -21.58
CA PRO A 56 6.22 16.01 -20.22
C PRO A 56 5.04 15.80 -19.28
N VAL A 57 5.27 15.09 -18.17
CA VAL A 57 4.36 15.07 -17.02
C VAL A 57 4.24 16.51 -16.54
N ARG A 58 3.08 17.14 -16.76
CA ARG A 58 2.83 18.49 -16.27
C ARG A 58 2.76 18.41 -14.74
N LYS A 59 3.71 19.07 -14.06
CA LYS A 59 3.64 19.28 -12.61
C LYS A 59 2.27 19.88 -12.26
N PRO A 60 1.60 19.40 -11.19
CA PRO A 60 0.36 20.00 -10.75
C PRO A 60 0.59 21.49 -10.41
N PRO A 61 -0.41 22.36 -10.63
CA PRO A 61 -0.28 23.79 -10.39
C PRO A 61 0.10 24.06 -8.93
N SER A 62 1.30 24.59 -8.72
CA SER A 62 1.78 24.98 -7.40
C SER A 62 1.13 26.31 -6.99
N GLY A 63 0.08 26.23 -6.18
CA GLY A 63 -0.53 27.38 -5.51
C GLY A 63 -2.06 27.37 -5.58
N PRO A 64 -2.74 27.87 -4.53
CA PRO A 64 -4.20 27.80 -4.42
C PRO A 64 -4.91 28.55 -5.56
N VAL A 65 -4.32 29.62 -6.08
CA VAL A 65 -4.90 30.42 -7.17
C VAL A 65 -4.84 29.70 -8.52
N ALA A 66 -3.76 28.95 -8.77
CA ALA A 66 -3.56 28.19 -10.00
C ALA A 66 -4.42 26.91 -10.03
N ALA A 67 -4.67 26.30 -8.87
CA ALA A 67 -5.60 25.18 -8.74
C ALA A 67 -7.06 25.58 -9.01
N VAL A 68 -7.50 26.74 -8.54
CA VAL A 68 -8.86 27.25 -8.77
C VAL A 68 -9.07 27.66 -10.23
N ALA A 69 -8.09 28.29 -10.86
CA ALA A 69 -8.15 28.62 -12.29
C ALA A 69 -8.22 27.36 -13.18
N ALA A 70 -7.48 26.31 -12.83
CA ALA A 70 -7.53 25.02 -13.53
C ALA A 70 -8.89 24.32 -13.35
N ALA A 71 -9.46 24.36 -12.14
CA ALA A 71 -10.78 23.79 -11.86
C ALA A 71 -11.91 24.52 -12.62
N GLN A 72 -11.83 25.85 -12.72
CA GLN A 72 -12.81 26.66 -13.46
C GLN A 72 -12.71 26.48 -14.98
N ALA A 73 -11.51 26.23 -15.51
CA ALA A 73 -11.31 25.90 -16.92
C ALA A 73 -11.87 24.51 -17.27
N ALA A 74 -11.70 23.52 -16.38
CA ALA A 74 -12.27 22.18 -16.54
C ALA A 74 -13.81 22.19 -16.52
N ALA A 75 -14.43 23.03 -15.70
CA ALA A 75 -15.89 23.16 -15.61
C ALA A 75 -16.53 23.76 -16.89
N LYS A 76 -15.77 24.49 -17.71
CA LYS A 76 -16.28 25.07 -18.97
C LYS A 76 -16.16 24.16 -20.20
N ALA A 77 -15.46 23.03 -20.08
CA ALA A 77 -15.26 22.09 -21.19
C ALA A 77 -16.35 20.99 -21.28
N GLY A 78 -17.34 21.00 -20.37
CA GLY A 78 -18.33 19.93 -20.20
C GLY A 78 -19.61 20.04 -21.05
N GLU A 79 -19.56 20.56 -22.27
CA GLU A 79 -20.66 20.45 -23.25
C GLU A 79 -20.13 19.84 -24.55
N GLY A 80 -20.07 18.50 -24.57
CA GLY A 80 -19.70 17.72 -25.74
C GLY A 80 -19.95 16.25 -25.47
N GLY A 81 -21.14 15.77 -25.84
CA GLY A 81 -21.48 14.35 -25.78
C GLY A 81 -20.59 13.56 -26.74
N GLY A 82 -19.61 12.86 -26.17
CA GLY A 82 -18.91 11.75 -26.79
C GLY A 82 -18.84 10.64 -25.77
N GLU A 83 -19.28 9.44 -26.15
CA GLU A 83 -18.92 8.22 -25.42
C GLU A 83 -17.39 8.17 -25.38
N GLU A 84 -16.79 8.47 -24.22
CA GLU A 84 -15.36 8.24 -24.04
C GLU A 84 -15.12 6.73 -24.13
N GLU A 85 -14.56 6.33 -25.27
CA GLU A 85 -14.05 5.00 -25.50
C GLU A 85 -13.06 4.66 -24.38
N MET A 86 -13.52 3.81 -23.46
CA MET A 86 -12.78 3.33 -22.31
C MET A 86 -11.40 2.86 -22.75
N LYS A 87 -10.35 3.52 -22.26
CA LYS A 87 -8.97 3.12 -22.50
C LYS A 87 -8.74 1.75 -21.86
N LYS A 88 -8.86 0.69 -22.65
CA LYS A 88 -8.60 -0.69 -22.23
C LYS A 88 -7.20 -0.77 -21.62
N ILE A 89 -7.11 -1.14 -20.34
CA ILE A 89 -5.81 -1.38 -19.70
C ILE A 89 -5.22 -2.64 -20.35
N GLU A 90 -4.17 -2.46 -21.13
CA GLU A 90 -3.44 -3.57 -21.76
C GLU A 90 -2.86 -4.48 -20.68
N GLY A 91 -2.89 -5.80 -20.90
CA GLY A 91 -2.34 -6.78 -19.96
C GLY A 91 -3.28 -7.23 -18.83
N VAL A 92 -4.51 -6.73 -18.75
CA VAL A 92 -5.51 -7.24 -17.79
C VAL A 92 -6.10 -8.58 -18.25
N GLU A 93 -6.25 -8.78 -19.56
CA GLU A 93 -6.81 -9.99 -20.15
C GLU A 93 -5.73 -11.01 -20.54
N GLY A 94 -5.75 -12.20 -19.93
CA GLY A 94 -4.85 -13.30 -20.28
C GLY A 94 -4.76 -14.40 -19.22
N GLY A 95 -3.99 -15.44 -19.53
CA GLY A 95 -3.83 -16.61 -18.67
C GLY A 95 -2.92 -16.38 -17.46
N VAL A 96 -2.75 -17.44 -16.68
CA VAL A 96 -1.82 -17.51 -15.55
C VAL A 96 -0.38 -17.42 -16.05
N ILE A 97 0.42 -16.59 -15.39
CA ILE A 97 1.85 -16.39 -15.72
C ILE A 97 2.75 -17.27 -14.85
N MET A 98 2.34 -17.51 -13.61
CA MET A 98 3.16 -18.17 -12.59
C MET A 98 3.09 -19.70 -12.67
N SER A 99 4.19 -20.36 -12.32
CA SER A 99 4.26 -21.82 -12.22
C SER A 99 3.61 -22.35 -10.92
N LYS A 100 3.54 -23.68 -10.78
CA LYS A 100 3.04 -24.33 -9.57
C LYS A 100 3.86 -23.93 -8.33
N LEU A 101 3.17 -23.65 -7.21
CA LEU A 101 3.83 -23.40 -5.91
C LEU A 101 3.77 -24.66 -5.03
N GLY A 102 4.86 -25.42 -5.01
CA GLY A 102 4.89 -26.74 -4.36
C GLY A 102 5.11 -26.75 -2.84
N ASN A 103 5.54 -25.65 -2.23
CA ASN A 103 5.73 -25.59 -0.77
C ASN A 103 4.41 -25.17 -0.09
N GLU A 104 3.76 -26.10 0.59
CA GLU A 104 2.45 -25.90 1.20
C GLU A 104 2.46 -24.87 2.34
N THR A 105 3.52 -24.82 3.16
CA THR A 105 3.65 -23.80 4.22
C THR A 105 3.76 -22.39 3.62
N ALA A 106 4.61 -22.24 2.61
CA ALA A 106 4.78 -20.96 1.91
C ALA A 106 3.48 -20.54 1.20
N LYS A 107 2.77 -21.51 0.60
CA LYS A 107 1.47 -21.30 -0.04
C LYS A 107 0.40 -20.84 0.94
N ALA A 108 0.35 -21.43 2.14
CA ALA A 108 -0.57 -21.01 3.19
C ALA A 108 -0.28 -19.59 3.68
N ALA A 109 0.98 -19.29 4.00
CA ALA A 109 1.40 -17.95 4.44
C ALA A 109 1.14 -16.87 3.36
N LEU A 110 1.45 -17.17 2.10
CA LEU A 110 1.15 -16.28 0.98
C LEU A 110 -0.35 -16.07 0.81
N GLY A 111 -1.15 -17.13 0.89
CA GLY A 111 -2.61 -17.06 0.86
C GLY A 111 -3.14 -16.14 1.94
N GLN A 112 -2.67 -16.32 3.16
CA GLN A 112 -3.08 -15.52 4.31
C GLN A 112 -2.79 -14.03 4.12
N ALA A 113 -1.55 -13.69 3.77
CA ALA A 113 -1.15 -12.30 3.52
C ALA A 113 -1.94 -11.65 2.38
N THR A 114 -2.22 -12.42 1.31
CA THR A 114 -2.96 -11.90 0.15
C THR A 114 -4.43 -11.64 0.50
N TRP A 115 -5.07 -12.54 1.25
CA TRP A 115 -6.44 -12.31 1.71
C TRP A 115 -6.54 -11.10 2.63
N LYS A 116 -5.59 -10.92 3.56
CA LYS A 116 -5.53 -9.72 4.41
C LYS A 116 -5.46 -8.45 3.54
N LEU A 117 -4.52 -8.40 2.59
CA LEU A 117 -4.39 -7.25 1.67
C LEU A 117 -5.70 -6.97 0.92
N MET A 118 -6.30 -7.98 0.29
CA MET A 118 -7.50 -7.78 -0.51
C MET A 118 -8.70 -7.35 0.34
N HIS A 119 -8.90 -7.97 1.52
CA HIS A 119 -10.00 -7.60 2.42
C HIS A 119 -9.82 -6.16 2.92
N THR A 120 -8.64 -5.81 3.44
CA THR A 120 -8.34 -4.44 3.86
C THR A 120 -8.54 -3.44 2.72
N MET A 121 -8.06 -3.74 1.51
CA MET A 121 -8.27 -2.88 0.34
C MET A 121 -9.76 -2.65 0.05
N THR A 122 -10.58 -3.71 0.05
CA THR A 122 -12.03 -3.58 -0.21
C THR A 122 -12.78 -2.89 0.92
N LEU A 123 -12.36 -3.04 2.18
CA LEU A 123 -12.92 -2.34 3.34
C LEU A 123 -12.51 -0.87 3.40
N ARG A 124 -11.38 -0.50 2.79
CA ARG A 124 -10.93 0.89 2.64
C ARG A 124 -11.53 1.60 1.42
N TYR A 125 -12.10 0.84 0.49
CA TYR A 125 -12.63 1.36 -0.77
C TYR A 125 -13.70 2.46 -0.56
N PRO A 126 -13.91 3.43 -1.48
CA PRO A 126 -14.92 4.46 -1.29
C PRO A 126 -16.36 3.91 -1.27
N GLU A 127 -17.25 4.55 -0.51
CA GLU A 127 -18.69 4.24 -0.56
C GLU A 127 -19.32 4.66 -1.89
N SER A 128 -18.82 5.72 -2.51
CA SER A 128 -19.30 6.25 -3.79
C SER A 128 -18.13 6.46 -4.76
N PRO A 129 -17.58 5.39 -5.35
CA PRO A 129 -16.40 5.45 -6.21
C PRO A 129 -16.73 6.05 -7.59
N THR A 130 -15.79 6.82 -8.11
CA THR A 130 -15.75 7.29 -9.51
C THR A 130 -15.58 6.13 -10.48
N GLN A 131 -15.85 6.34 -11.79
CA GLN A 131 -15.68 5.28 -12.80
C GLN A 131 -14.22 4.79 -12.87
N ASP A 132 -13.25 5.69 -12.78
CA ASP A 132 -11.83 5.35 -12.75
C ASP A 132 -11.48 4.43 -11.57
N GLU A 133 -11.94 4.76 -10.35
CA GLU A 133 -11.71 3.92 -9.16
C GLU A 133 -12.38 2.54 -9.27
N ARG A 134 -13.53 2.45 -9.97
CA ARG A 134 -14.19 1.16 -10.25
C ARG A 134 -13.40 0.30 -11.22
N ASP A 135 -12.89 0.92 -12.27
CA ASP A 135 -12.09 0.24 -13.29
C ASP A 135 -10.72 -0.17 -12.75
N ALA A 136 -10.12 0.65 -11.88
CA ALA A 136 -8.89 0.34 -11.16
C ALA A 136 -9.07 -0.89 -10.26
N LEU A 137 -10.11 -0.92 -9.41
CA LEU A 137 -10.37 -2.06 -8.53
C LEU A 137 -10.67 -3.34 -9.33
N LYS A 138 -11.48 -3.22 -10.38
CA LYS A 138 -11.77 -4.35 -11.28
C LYS A 138 -10.49 -4.88 -11.93
N SER A 139 -9.65 -4.00 -12.44
CA SER A 139 -8.39 -4.36 -13.10
C SER A 139 -7.40 -4.99 -12.13
N TYR A 140 -7.33 -4.49 -10.89
CA TYR A 140 -6.51 -5.08 -9.83
C TYR A 140 -6.83 -6.57 -9.63
N PHE A 141 -8.11 -6.96 -9.51
CA PHE A 141 -8.45 -8.37 -9.28
C PHE A 141 -8.11 -9.27 -10.46
N TYR A 142 -8.30 -8.80 -11.70
CA TYR A 142 -7.89 -9.56 -12.88
C TYR A 142 -6.37 -9.68 -13.00
N LEU A 143 -5.62 -8.61 -12.71
CA LEU A 143 -4.16 -8.64 -12.68
C LEU A 143 -3.64 -9.54 -11.56
N GLN A 144 -4.26 -9.47 -10.37
CA GLN A 144 -3.96 -10.36 -9.25
C GLN A 144 -4.13 -11.82 -9.66
N ALA A 145 -5.18 -12.16 -10.42
CA ALA A 145 -5.41 -13.51 -10.90
C ALA A 145 -4.41 -13.98 -11.98
N ARG A 146 -3.67 -13.07 -12.61
CA ARG A 146 -2.61 -13.41 -13.57
C ARG A 146 -1.24 -13.56 -12.91
N LEU A 147 -0.98 -12.67 -11.95
CA LEU A 147 0.32 -12.50 -11.30
C LEU A 147 0.45 -13.25 -9.98
N TYR A 148 -0.62 -13.90 -9.50
CA TYR A 148 -0.57 -14.59 -8.21
C TYR A 148 0.50 -15.71 -8.21
N PRO A 149 1.46 -15.71 -7.26
CA PRO A 149 2.63 -16.60 -7.31
C PRO A 149 2.35 -18.10 -7.27
N CYS A 150 1.18 -18.51 -6.78
CA CYS A 150 0.72 -19.90 -6.89
C CYS A 150 -0.06 -20.09 -8.19
N GLY A 151 0.56 -20.65 -9.23
CA GLY A 151 -0.04 -20.80 -10.55
C GLY A 151 -1.34 -21.60 -10.56
N GLU A 152 -1.42 -22.70 -9.81
CA GLU A 152 -2.65 -23.48 -9.69
C GLU A 152 -3.75 -22.70 -8.95
N CYS A 153 -3.38 -21.92 -7.92
CA CYS A 153 -4.33 -21.06 -7.21
C CYS A 153 -4.84 -19.93 -8.12
N ALA A 154 -3.95 -19.38 -8.95
CA ALA A 154 -4.27 -18.32 -9.90
C ALA A 154 -5.25 -18.80 -10.97
N ALA A 155 -5.04 -20.00 -11.52
CA ALA A 155 -5.93 -20.62 -12.51
C ALA A 155 -7.35 -20.79 -11.95
N GLU A 156 -7.43 -21.28 -10.71
CA GLU A 156 -8.68 -21.42 -10.00
C GLU A 156 -9.35 -20.07 -9.69
N PHE A 157 -8.58 -19.06 -9.28
CA PHE A 157 -9.10 -17.73 -9.03
C PHE A 157 -9.63 -17.09 -10.33
N GLN A 158 -8.96 -17.27 -11.46
CA GLN A 158 -9.49 -16.87 -12.77
C GLN A 158 -10.82 -17.57 -13.10
N ALA A 159 -10.98 -18.85 -12.76
CA ALA A 159 -12.23 -19.57 -12.95
C ALA A 159 -13.36 -19.01 -12.07
N LEU A 160 -13.05 -18.62 -10.82
CA LEU A 160 -14.00 -17.95 -9.94
C LEU A 160 -14.40 -16.56 -10.48
N LEU A 161 -13.45 -15.75 -10.95
CA LEU A 161 -13.74 -14.42 -11.51
C LEU A 161 -14.65 -14.46 -12.74
N LYS A 162 -14.60 -15.54 -13.53
CA LYS A 162 -15.54 -15.73 -14.66
C LYS A 162 -16.98 -15.96 -14.20
N LYS A 163 -17.18 -16.62 -13.04
CA LYS A 163 -18.51 -16.89 -12.47
C LYS A 163 -19.01 -15.72 -11.63
N PHE A 164 -18.11 -15.10 -10.88
CA PHE A 164 -18.40 -14.05 -9.90
C PHE A 164 -17.51 -12.84 -10.17
N PRO A 165 -17.84 -12.02 -11.18
CA PRO A 165 -17.01 -10.86 -11.52
C PRO A 165 -16.96 -9.83 -10.38
N PRO A 166 -15.86 -9.06 -10.23
CA PRO A 166 -15.71 -8.05 -9.18
C PRO A 166 -16.87 -7.05 -9.13
N GLN A 167 -17.45 -6.88 -7.94
CA GLN A 167 -18.48 -5.88 -7.68
C GLN A 167 -17.82 -4.61 -7.13
N THR A 168 -17.80 -3.54 -7.92
CA THR A 168 -17.05 -2.31 -7.59
C THR A 168 -17.94 -1.09 -7.34
N SER A 169 -19.26 -1.27 -7.19
CA SER A 169 -20.22 -0.17 -7.04
C SER A 169 -20.09 0.61 -5.73
N SER A 170 -19.57 0.00 -4.67
CA SER A 170 -19.33 0.62 -3.37
C SER A 170 -18.39 -0.24 -2.52
N ARG A 171 -17.86 0.32 -1.43
CA ARG A 171 -17.13 -0.41 -0.37
C ARG A 171 -17.85 -1.68 0.05
N ARG A 172 -19.12 -1.56 0.47
CA ARG A 172 -19.92 -2.69 0.93
C ARG A 172 -20.07 -3.76 -0.15
N SER A 173 -20.29 -3.35 -1.40
CA SER A 173 -20.45 -4.29 -2.52
C SER A 173 -19.15 -5.05 -2.79
N ALA A 174 -18.02 -4.36 -2.77
CA ALA A 174 -16.70 -4.95 -2.98
C ALA A 174 -16.29 -5.91 -1.86
N ALA A 175 -16.45 -5.49 -0.60
CA ALA A 175 -16.08 -6.30 0.56
C ALA A 175 -16.93 -7.57 0.68
N LEU A 176 -18.26 -7.47 0.51
CA LEU A 176 -19.15 -8.64 0.56
C LEU A 176 -18.91 -9.59 -0.62
N TRP A 177 -18.64 -9.06 -1.81
CA TRP A 177 -18.27 -9.89 -2.96
C TRP A 177 -16.98 -10.67 -2.70
N LEU A 178 -15.95 -10.01 -2.17
CA LEU A 178 -14.68 -10.65 -1.88
C LEU A 178 -14.83 -11.72 -0.79
N CYS A 179 -15.63 -11.45 0.25
CA CYS A 179 -15.94 -12.45 1.28
C CYS A 179 -16.67 -13.67 0.71
N HIS A 180 -17.68 -13.45 -0.14
CA HIS A 180 -18.36 -14.55 -0.83
C HIS A 180 -17.37 -15.40 -1.65
N LEU A 181 -16.48 -14.76 -2.40
CA LEU A 181 -15.47 -15.45 -3.20
C LEU A 181 -14.46 -16.20 -2.33
N HIS A 182 -14.00 -15.61 -1.21
CA HIS A 182 -13.14 -16.27 -0.24
C HIS A 182 -13.82 -17.54 0.33
N ASN A 183 -15.12 -17.47 0.59
CA ASN A 183 -15.90 -18.62 1.03
C ASN A 183 -16.01 -19.74 -0.01
N GLN A 184 -16.03 -19.43 -1.31
CA GLN A 184 -15.93 -20.45 -2.37
C GLN A 184 -14.59 -21.21 -2.31
N VAL A 185 -13.50 -20.50 -1.95
CA VAL A 185 -12.20 -21.13 -1.72
C VAL A 185 -12.20 -21.96 -0.44
N ASN A 186 -12.81 -21.46 0.64
CA ASN A 186 -12.95 -22.19 1.90
C ASN A 186 -13.72 -23.51 1.70
N GLU A 187 -14.86 -23.47 1.01
CA GLU A 187 -15.67 -24.64 0.71
C GLU A 187 -14.85 -25.71 -0.05
N ARG A 188 -14.13 -25.31 -1.10
CA ARG A 188 -13.25 -26.22 -1.87
C ARG A 188 -12.13 -26.81 -1.01
N LEU A 189 -11.60 -26.03 -0.07
CA LEU A 189 -10.55 -26.47 0.85
C LEU A 189 -11.10 -27.14 2.12
N HIS A 190 -12.42 -27.39 2.19
CA HIS A 190 -13.12 -27.96 3.34
C HIS A 190 -12.88 -27.19 4.65
N LYS A 191 -12.79 -25.85 4.55
CA LYS A 191 -12.71 -24.93 5.68
C LYS A 191 -14.09 -24.42 6.06
N PRO A 192 -14.31 -24.00 7.32
CA PRO A 192 -15.55 -23.37 7.75
C PRO A 192 -15.89 -22.14 6.89
N MET A 193 -17.18 -21.90 6.71
CA MET A 193 -17.67 -20.68 6.08
C MET A 193 -17.50 -19.51 7.04
N PHE A 194 -17.02 -18.39 6.52
CA PHE A 194 -16.90 -17.14 7.25
C PHE A 194 -18.22 -16.35 7.17
N ASP A 195 -18.62 -15.74 8.29
CA ASP A 195 -19.80 -14.87 8.32
C ASP A 195 -19.49 -13.48 7.74
N CYS A 196 -19.91 -13.26 6.50
CA CYS A 196 -19.69 -11.99 5.82
C CYS A 196 -20.45 -10.81 6.45
N ALA A 197 -21.38 -11.03 7.37
CA ALA A 197 -22.13 -9.95 8.03
C ALA A 197 -21.27 -9.14 9.02
N HIS A 198 -20.23 -9.76 9.58
CA HIS A 198 -19.37 -9.19 10.64
C HIS A 198 -17.89 -9.09 10.19
N LEU A 199 -17.67 -8.78 8.89
CA LEU A 199 -16.33 -8.66 8.29
C LEU A 199 -15.45 -7.61 8.99
N ASP A 200 -16.06 -6.51 9.43
CA ASP A 200 -15.45 -5.37 10.10
C ASP A 200 -14.94 -5.70 11.51
N GLU A 201 -15.48 -6.73 12.16
CA GLU A 201 -14.99 -7.20 13.47
C GLU A 201 -13.67 -7.97 13.33
N THR A 202 -13.45 -8.65 12.21
CA THR A 202 -12.25 -9.47 11.97
C THR A 202 -11.16 -8.70 11.23
N TYR A 203 -11.54 -7.87 10.27
CA TYR A 203 -10.60 -7.07 9.50
C TYR A 203 -10.67 -5.62 9.97
N ASP A 204 -9.73 -5.24 10.85
CA ASP A 204 -9.49 -3.83 11.13
C ASP A 204 -9.19 -3.12 9.80
N CYS A 205 -10.06 -2.19 9.42
CA CYS A 205 -9.85 -1.39 8.25
C CYS A 205 -8.72 -0.36 8.46
N GLY A 206 -8.09 -0.28 9.64
CA GLY A 206 -7.07 0.72 9.97
C GLY A 206 -7.63 2.14 9.83
N CYS A 207 -8.95 2.28 9.95
CA CYS A 207 -9.64 3.54 9.83
C CYS A 207 -9.39 4.34 11.11
N GLY A 208 -8.27 5.05 11.17
CA GLY A 208 -8.08 6.05 12.22
C GLY A 208 -9.18 7.11 12.14
N ASP A 209 -9.89 7.35 13.24
CA ASP A 209 -10.90 8.42 13.34
C ASP A 209 -10.29 9.84 13.27
N ALA A 210 -8.96 9.94 13.20
CA ALA A 210 -8.23 11.20 13.21
C ALA A 210 -8.09 11.80 11.79
N PRO A 211 -8.43 13.08 11.59
CA PRO A 211 -8.16 13.76 10.33
C PRO A 211 -6.64 13.90 10.09
N ILE A 212 -6.20 13.63 8.86
CA ILE A 212 -4.83 13.88 8.42
C ILE A 212 -4.59 15.40 8.39
N GLY A 213 -4.01 15.94 9.45
CA GLY A 213 -3.65 17.36 9.54
C GLY A 213 -4.20 18.05 10.79
N GLY A 214 -3.77 17.63 11.97
CA GLY A 214 -4.03 18.30 13.24
C GLY A 214 -2.76 18.35 14.08
N THR A 215 -2.14 19.52 14.11
CA THR A 215 -0.92 19.86 14.83
C THR A 215 -1.04 19.52 16.34
N THR A 216 -0.05 18.77 16.85
CA THR A 216 0.38 18.61 18.26
C THR A 216 -0.67 18.74 19.40
N PRO A 217 -0.89 17.70 20.23
CA PRO A 217 -1.64 17.87 21.47
C PRO A 217 -0.81 18.66 22.49
N ASN A 218 -1.23 19.89 22.74
CA ASN A 218 -0.85 20.64 23.93
C ASN A 218 -1.42 19.92 25.17
N GLN A 219 -0.58 19.76 26.18
CA GLN A 219 -0.93 19.16 27.45
C GLN A 219 -1.97 20.02 28.20
N ASN A 220 -2.80 19.35 29.00
CA ASN A 220 -3.82 19.86 29.92
C ASN A 220 -5.21 20.17 29.34
N ALA A 221 -6.10 19.17 29.42
CA ALA A 221 -7.44 19.39 29.96
C ALA A 221 -7.97 18.08 30.57
N ASN A 222 -8.26 18.12 31.87
CA ASN A 222 -8.99 17.11 32.62
C ASN A 222 -10.32 16.77 31.92
N SER A 223 -10.47 15.52 31.48
CA SER A 223 -11.79 14.88 31.44
C SER A 223 -11.63 13.43 31.87
N ARG A 224 -12.11 13.17 33.08
CA ARG A 224 -12.27 11.85 33.68
C ARG A 224 -13.44 11.18 32.97
N THR A 225 -13.19 10.18 32.15
CA THR A 225 -14.20 9.16 31.83
C THR A 225 -13.46 7.83 31.71
N GLU A 226 -14.06 6.82 32.31
CA GLU A 226 -13.43 5.60 32.79
C GLU A 226 -12.75 4.77 31.68
N MET A 227 -11.45 4.57 31.86
CA MET A 227 -10.70 3.49 31.24
C MET A 227 -11.23 2.17 31.81
N ARG A 228 -12.11 1.49 31.07
CA ARG A 228 -12.34 0.06 31.28
C ARG A 228 -11.39 -0.68 30.35
N SER A 229 -10.28 -1.14 30.92
CA SER A 229 -9.40 -2.12 30.31
C SER A 229 -10.22 -3.37 29.98
N ILE A 230 -10.44 -3.63 28.70
CA ILE A 230 -10.72 -4.99 28.23
C ILE A 230 -9.38 -5.49 27.70
N ASP A 231 -8.62 -6.06 28.63
CA ASP A 231 -7.69 -7.14 28.33
C ASP A 231 -8.52 -8.28 27.73
N GLY A 232 -8.18 -8.61 26.49
CA GLY A 232 -9.00 -9.43 25.62
C GLY A 232 -8.49 -9.25 24.21
N GLY A 233 -7.25 -9.69 23.97
CA GLY A 233 -6.74 -9.86 22.62
C GLY A 233 -7.74 -10.72 21.85
N SER A 234 -8.51 -10.09 20.96
CA SER A 234 -8.94 -10.79 19.78
C SER A 234 -7.65 -11.09 19.04
N GLU A 235 -7.17 -12.33 19.17
CA GLU A 235 -6.21 -12.88 18.21
C GLU A 235 -6.87 -12.68 16.85
N ASP A 236 -6.55 -11.59 16.14
CA ASP A 236 -6.81 -11.53 14.71
C ASP A 236 -5.97 -12.71 14.18
N PRO A 237 -6.61 -13.79 13.71
CA PRO A 237 -5.88 -15.00 13.34
C PRO A 237 -4.96 -14.76 12.12
N MET A 238 -4.95 -13.52 11.62
CA MET A 238 -4.25 -13.01 10.45
C MET A 238 -3.41 -11.77 10.75
N ASP A 239 -3.24 -11.40 12.03
CA ASP A 239 -2.27 -10.38 12.40
C ASP A 239 -0.85 -10.89 12.13
N LEU A 240 -0.22 -10.33 11.10
CA LEU A 240 1.19 -10.56 10.80
C LEU A 240 2.09 -9.56 11.55
N GLU A 241 1.50 -8.53 12.18
CA GLU A 241 2.21 -7.58 13.04
C GLU A 241 2.41 -8.14 14.45
N ASP A 242 1.82 -9.29 14.78
CA ASP A 242 2.16 -10.06 15.97
C ASP A 242 3.58 -10.65 15.80
N GLU A 243 4.56 -9.80 16.13
CA GLU A 243 5.98 -9.98 16.50
C GLU A 243 6.71 -11.28 16.09
N ARG A 244 6.41 -11.88 14.94
CA ARG A 244 7.21 -12.97 14.33
C ARG A 244 8.46 -12.49 13.61
N ASN A 245 8.89 -11.26 13.89
CA ASN A 245 10.15 -10.70 13.40
C ASN A 245 11.36 -11.13 14.24
N LYS A 246 11.14 -11.94 15.29
CA LYS A 246 12.19 -12.58 16.09
C LYS A 246 12.02 -14.09 16.01
N ASP A 247 13.12 -14.81 15.83
CA ASP A 247 13.12 -16.27 15.99
C ASP A 247 12.83 -16.61 17.46
N ASP A 248 11.80 -17.42 17.72
CA ASP A 248 11.37 -17.82 19.07
C ASP A 248 12.48 -18.56 19.85
N VAL A 249 13.48 -19.10 19.16
CA VAL A 249 14.61 -19.83 19.77
C VAL A 249 15.78 -18.90 20.09
N THR A 250 16.04 -17.90 19.27
CA THR A 250 17.28 -17.09 19.37
C THR A 250 17.06 -15.60 19.64
N GLY A 251 15.82 -15.10 19.51
CA GLY A 251 15.46 -13.69 19.68
C GLY A 251 16.09 -12.75 18.66
N VAL A 252 16.76 -13.28 17.62
CA VAL A 252 17.43 -12.50 16.59
C VAL A 252 16.42 -12.03 15.56
N GLY A 253 16.52 -10.76 15.17
CA GLY A 253 15.68 -10.17 14.14
C GLY A 253 15.87 -10.87 12.80
N MET A 254 14.80 -11.43 12.23
CA MET A 254 14.86 -12.00 10.88
C MET A 254 14.99 -10.87 9.84
N ILE A 255 15.77 -11.15 8.80
CA ILE A 255 16.20 -10.17 7.78
C ILE A 255 14.99 -9.44 7.19
N LYS A 256 14.96 -8.10 7.35
CA LYS A 256 14.03 -7.23 6.63
C LYS A 256 14.29 -7.37 5.13
N GLY A 257 13.35 -7.95 4.40
CA GLY A 257 13.36 -7.94 2.94
C GLY A 257 13.41 -6.50 2.42
N GLY A 258 14.30 -6.27 1.44
CA GLY A 258 14.46 -4.99 0.75
C GLY A 258 13.40 -4.73 -0.31
#